data_AF-A0A062WWV1-F1
#
_entry.id   AF-A0A062WWV1-F1
#
_cell.length_a   1.000
_cell.length_b   1.000
_cell.length_c   1.000
_cell.angle_alpha   90.00
_cell.angle_beta   90.00
_cell.angle_gamma   90.00
#
_symmetry.space_group_name_H-M   'P 1'
#
loop_
_entity.id
_entity.type
_entity.pdbx_description
1 polymer ?
#
loop_
_entity_poly.entity_id
_entity_poly.type
_entity_poly.pdbx_seq_one_letter_code
_entity_poly.pdbx_strand_id
1 'polypeptide(L)'
;MRRDIALGRTFLHAFTSADRSLFAALAGGRPLLDPALPRLSHAADHGLLWWGVAGALGATKGRRRPAAVRGLLALGVASVLANGPMKVVFRRDRPPTHTIPPLRRLREDLTTFSFPSGHAASAAAFATGVALDAPGAAVPVAVLAAAVAFSRVYVGVHYPGDVAAGVLLGIGAGLATTKVMPRRPWAPARASPASAWAPALPDGDGLTVVVNARSGPGNHTDLLAVLRADLPRARVVEVDAGGDVRTVLRSAAARSRVLGVAGGDGTINAAAQTALAHGVPLAVFPAGTLNHFAADVGLAGAGDSVQAIREGSAVAVDIGRAEGIGATFSRFSRIFVNTASLGGYPDMVAIRARFERRIGKWPAMLIALSWVLRHETPFEVEIDSEYRRVWLIFVGNGIYQPDGFAPTYRTRLDEGLLDLRVVDAAASLARLRLVGAVLTGRLGRSRVYEQHTVERVTISSRQPGPLPFACDGEVTEGVERIVITPGGARLIVYRPRRPGASG
;
A
#
# COMPACT_ATOMS: atom_id res chain seq x y z
N MET A 1 29.98 8.64 -24.60
CA MET A 1 30.15 9.95 -23.91
C MET A 1 30.27 11.14 -24.88
N ARG A 2 31.31 11.26 -25.74
CA ARG A 2 31.40 12.41 -26.68
C ARG A 2 30.30 12.42 -27.77
N ARG A 3 29.86 11.26 -28.25
CA ARG A 3 28.75 11.12 -29.23
C ARG A 3 27.37 11.48 -28.66
N ASP A 4 27.11 11.12 -27.40
CA ASP A 4 25.83 11.39 -26.72
C ASP A 4 25.63 12.89 -26.43
N ILE A 5 26.73 13.59 -26.10
CA ILE A 5 26.75 15.05 -25.90
C ILE A 5 26.49 15.79 -27.23
N ALA A 6 26.97 15.26 -28.35
CA ALA A 6 26.75 15.85 -29.67
C ALA A 6 25.29 15.70 -30.13
N LEU A 7 24.68 14.52 -29.92
CA LEU A 7 23.25 14.27 -30.20
C LEU A 7 22.32 15.20 -29.39
N GLY A 8 22.63 15.43 -28.10
CA GLY A 8 21.87 16.36 -27.26
C GLY A 8 21.92 17.81 -27.76
N ARG A 9 23.06 18.24 -28.33
CA ARG A 9 23.22 19.58 -28.92
C ARG A 9 22.47 19.75 -30.24
N THR A 10 22.50 18.75 -31.12
CA THR A 10 21.77 18.78 -32.40
C THR A 10 20.25 18.79 -32.20
N PHE A 11 19.74 18.06 -31.19
CA PHE A 11 18.32 18.06 -30.81
C PHE A 11 17.83 19.44 -30.32
N LEU A 12 18.67 20.18 -29.61
CA LEU A 12 18.38 21.54 -29.12
C LEU A 12 18.24 22.57 -30.26
N HIS A 13 19.04 22.46 -31.32
CA HIS A 13 19.02 23.44 -32.41
C HIS A 13 17.73 23.43 -33.24
N ALA A 14 17.15 22.26 -33.52
CA ALA A 14 15.88 22.15 -34.26
C ALA A 14 14.68 22.70 -33.46
N PHE A 15 14.74 22.70 -32.12
CA PHE A 15 13.70 23.25 -31.25
C PHE A 15 13.74 24.77 -31.12
N THR A 16 14.89 25.43 -31.36
CA THR A 16 15.06 26.84 -30.96
C THR A 16 14.23 27.87 -31.72
N SER A 17 13.84 27.67 -32.98
CA SER A 17 13.07 28.67 -33.74
C SER A 17 11.59 28.69 -33.33
N ALA A 18 10.93 27.54 -33.35
CA ALA A 18 9.52 27.40 -32.94
C ALA A 18 9.30 27.79 -31.47
N ASP A 19 10.25 27.42 -30.60
CA ASP A 19 10.19 27.69 -29.16
C ASP A 19 10.36 29.20 -28.85
N ARG A 20 11.16 29.91 -29.67
CA ARG A 20 11.29 31.38 -29.62
C ARG A 20 10.04 32.08 -30.15
N SER A 21 9.44 31.60 -31.24
CA SER A 21 8.19 32.16 -31.79
C SER A 21 7.02 32.02 -30.81
N LEU A 22 6.88 30.84 -30.18
CA LEU A 22 5.84 30.60 -29.18
C LEU A 22 6.08 31.42 -27.90
N PHE A 23 7.34 31.53 -27.46
CA PHE A 23 7.70 32.40 -26.35
C PHE A 23 7.36 33.87 -26.64
N ALA A 24 7.70 34.38 -27.83
CA ALA A 24 7.41 35.76 -28.22
C ALA A 24 5.90 36.05 -28.27
N ALA A 25 5.10 35.11 -28.79
CA ALA A 25 3.64 35.20 -28.82
C ALA A 25 3.03 35.25 -27.40
N LEU A 26 3.57 34.49 -26.46
CA LEU A 26 3.11 34.45 -25.06
C LEU A 26 3.61 35.67 -24.26
N ALA A 27 4.84 36.11 -24.49
CA ALA A 27 5.43 37.28 -23.85
C ALA A 27 4.69 38.58 -24.22
N GLY A 28 4.14 38.66 -25.45
CA GLY A 28 3.29 39.76 -25.92
C GLY A 28 1.82 39.72 -25.45
N GLY A 29 1.42 38.72 -24.66
CA GLY A 29 0.03 38.49 -24.24
C GLY A 29 -0.52 39.44 -23.15
N ARG A 30 -1.85 39.39 -22.96
CA ARG A 30 -2.69 40.33 -22.18
C ARG A 30 -2.27 40.49 -20.69
N PRO A 31 -2.34 41.70 -20.10
CA PRO A 31 -1.89 42.04 -18.73
C PRO A 31 -2.79 41.52 -17.58
N LEU A 32 -3.84 40.75 -17.88
CA LEU A 32 -4.84 40.31 -16.88
C LEU A 32 -4.26 39.37 -15.80
N LEU A 33 -3.12 38.72 -16.05
CA LEU A 33 -2.53 37.73 -15.15
C LEU A 33 -1.27 38.21 -14.41
N ASP A 34 -0.88 39.48 -14.64
CA ASP A 34 0.31 40.12 -14.08
C ASP A 34 0.39 40.12 -12.54
N PRO A 35 -0.71 40.30 -11.77
CA PRO A 35 -0.61 40.25 -10.31
C PRO A 35 -0.61 38.83 -9.73
N ALA A 36 -1.07 37.82 -10.47
CA ALA A 36 -1.32 36.47 -9.96
C ALA A 36 -0.21 35.47 -10.32
N LEU A 37 0.24 35.44 -11.57
CA LEU A 37 1.20 34.43 -12.04
C LEU A 37 2.62 34.59 -11.46
N PRO A 38 3.17 35.80 -11.27
CA PRO A 38 4.46 35.95 -10.58
C PRO A 38 4.41 35.48 -9.13
N ARG A 39 3.31 35.76 -8.41
CA ARG A 39 3.10 35.28 -7.04
C ARG A 39 2.98 33.76 -6.97
N LEU A 40 2.24 33.16 -7.90
CA LEU A 40 2.14 31.70 -8.02
C LEU A 40 3.51 31.08 -8.31
N SER A 41 4.30 31.70 -9.20
CA SER A 41 5.65 31.25 -9.49
C SER A 41 6.55 31.28 -8.25
N HIS A 42 6.45 32.33 -7.44
CA HIS A 42 7.21 32.45 -6.19
C HIS A 42 6.73 31.46 -5.13
N ALA A 43 5.43 31.21 -5.01
CA ALA A 43 4.88 30.21 -4.08
C ALA A 43 5.33 28.77 -4.44
N ALA A 44 5.60 28.51 -5.71
CA ALA A 44 6.12 27.24 -6.19
C ALA A 44 7.64 27.06 -5.93
N ASP A 45 8.35 28.10 -5.48
CA ASP A 45 9.76 28.00 -5.13
C ASP A 45 9.98 27.07 -3.93
N HIS A 46 11.11 26.35 -3.97
CA HIS A 46 11.51 25.33 -3.00
C HIS A 46 10.48 24.20 -2.74
N GLY A 47 9.43 24.12 -3.58
CA GLY A 47 8.35 23.16 -3.42
C GLY A 47 7.35 23.47 -2.30
N LEU A 48 7.36 24.67 -1.72
CA LEU A 48 6.50 25.06 -0.59
C LEU A 48 5.00 24.88 -0.89
N LEU A 49 4.56 25.29 -2.09
CA LEU A 49 3.21 25.05 -2.57
C LEU A 49 2.81 23.56 -2.49
N TRP A 50 3.70 22.67 -2.93
CA TRP A 50 3.44 21.23 -2.96
C TRP A 50 3.45 20.61 -1.56
N TRP A 51 4.29 21.11 -0.65
CA TRP A 51 4.22 20.74 0.77
C TRP A 51 2.90 21.15 1.41
N GLY A 52 2.37 22.34 1.09
CA GLY A 52 1.05 22.80 1.54
C GLY A 52 -0.08 21.90 1.02
N VAL A 53 -0.08 21.60 -0.28
CA VAL A 53 -1.07 20.68 -0.90
C VAL A 53 -0.96 19.28 -0.29
N ALA A 54 0.26 18.77 -0.08
CA ALA A 54 0.48 17.49 0.57
C ALA A 54 -0.02 17.47 2.03
N GLY A 55 0.16 18.56 2.77
CA GLY A 55 -0.37 18.73 4.12
C GLY A 55 -1.90 18.67 4.15
N ALA A 56 -2.56 19.41 3.25
CA ALA A 56 -4.02 19.39 3.12
C ALA A 56 -4.57 18.01 2.73
N LEU A 57 -3.91 17.32 1.78
CA LEU A 57 -4.26 15.95 1.41
C LEU A 57 -4.00 14.96 2.57
N GLY A 58 -2.88 15.12 3.27
CA GLY A 58 -2.46 14.26 4.37
C GLY A 58 -3.30 14.40 5.64
N ALA A 59 -3.90 15.57 5.87
CA ALA A 59 -4.83 15.83 6.97
C ALA A 59 -6.14 15.03 6.85
N THR A 60 -6.52 14.65 5.63
CA THR A 60 -7.71 13.83 5.39
C THR A 60 -7.39 12.32 5.46
N LYS A 61 -8.20 11.56 6.21
CA LYS A 61 -8.10 10.09 6.26
C LYS A 61 -8.43 9.47 4.88
N GLY A 62 -7.94 8.27 4.61
CA GLY A 62 -8.25 7.52 3.38
C GLY A 62 -7.31 7.77 2.20
N ARG A 63 -7.85 7.84 0.98
CA ARG A 63 -7.10 7.78 -0.29
C ARG A 63 -6.11 8.94 -0.52
N ARG A 64 -6.29 10.07 0.17
CA ARG A 64 -5.52 11.31 -0.03
C ARG A 64 -4.15 11.30 0.67
N ARG A 65 -3.99 10.57 1.77
CA ARG A 65 -2.71 10.49 2.50
C ARG A 65 -1.63 9.70 1.74
N PRO A 66 -1.89 8.51 1.17
CA PRO A 66 -0.93 7.84 0.28
C PRO A 66 -0.59 8.69 -0.95
N ALA A 67 -1.58 9.38 -1.52
CA ALA A 67 -1.41 10.29 -2.65
C ALA A 67 -0.44 11.44 -2.33
N ALA A 68 -0.54 12.03 -1.13
CA ALA A 68 0.39 13.07 -0.67
C ALA A 68 1.84 12.55 -0.57
N VAL A 69 2.03 11.37 0.04
CA VAL A 69 3.35 10.74 0.17
C VAL A 69 3.94 10.42 -1.20
N ARG A 70 3.15 9.83 -2.11
CA ARG A 70 3.60 9.54 -3.48
C ARG A 70 3.94 10.81 -4.24
N GLY A 71 3.12 11.85 -4.13
CA GLY A 71 3.34 13.16 -4.75
C GLY A 71 4.68 13.78 -4.32
N LEU A 72 4.96 13.78 -3.01
CA LEU A 72 6.22 14.31 -2.46
C LEU A 72 7.43 13.46 -2.88
N LEU A 73 7.31 12.13 -2.89
CA LEU A 73 8.37 11.23 -3.36
C LEU A 73 8.68 11.50 -4.84
N ALA A 74 7.65 11.57 -5.68
CA ALA A 74 7.79 11.87 -7.12
C ALA A 74 8.45 13.24 -7.34
N LEU A 75 8.02 14.25 -6.59
CA LEU A 75 8.60 15.59 -6.61
C LEU A 75 10.08 15.56 -6.26
N GLY A 76 10.47 14.83 -5.21
CA GLY A 76 11.88 14.69 -4.81
C GLY A 76 12.74 14.07 -5.92
N VAL A 77 12.26 12.98 -6.52
CA VAL A 77 12.94 12.31 -7.65
C VAL A 77 13.08 13.26 -8.84
N ALA A 78 12.00 13.93 -9.24
CA ALA A 78 12.02 14.88 -10.35
C ALA A 78 12.96 16.06 -10.09
N SER A 79 12.98 16.58 -8.86
CA SER A 79 13.81 17.73 -8.47
C SER A 79 15.30 17.40 -8.53
N VAL A 80 15.71 16.21 -8.06
CA VAL A 80 17.10 15.74 -8.13
C VAL A 80 17.54 15.55 -9.58
N LEU A 81 16.71 14.92 -10.42
CA LEU A 81 17.03 14.67 -11.83
C LEU A 81 17.10 15.97 -12.64
N ALA A 82 16.13 16.86 -12.45
CA ALA A 82 16.04 18.12 -13.20
C ALA A 82 17.15 19.11 -12.81
N ASN A 83 17.48 19.21 -11.52
CA ASN A 83 18.49 20.19 -11.06
C ASN A 83 19.94 19.66 -11.06
N GLY A 84 20.13 18.34 -11.09
CA GLY A 84 21.46 17.72 -11.15
C GLY A 84 21.90 17.36 -12.57
N PRO A 85 21.85 16.08 -12.95
CA PRO A 85 22.47 15.56 -14.18
C PRO A 85 21.95 16.23 -15.44
N MET A 86 20.66 16.54 -15.53
CA MET A 86 20.06 17.09 -16.75
C MET A 86 20.57 18.51 -17.05
N LYS A 87 20.63 19.39 -16.04
CA LYS A 87 21.15 20.76 -16.24
C LYS A 87 22.62 20.77 -16.65
N VAL A 88 23.43 19.85 -16.12
CA VAL A 88 24.87 19.76 -16.43
C VAL A 88 25.10 19.26 -17.86
N VAL A 89 24.22 18.41 -18.38
CA VAL A 89 24.31 17.82 -19.73
C VAL A 89 23.87 18.79 -20.82
N PHE A 90 22.73 19.48 -20.66
CA PHE A 90 22.14 20.26 -21.76
C PHE A 90 22.59 21.72 -21.81
N ARG A 91 22.91 22.33 -20.65
CA ARG A 91 23.46 23.69 -20.53
C ARG A 91 22.78 24.75 -21.41
N ARG A 92 21.45 24.71 -21.54
CA ARG A 92 20.69 25.67 -22.36
C ARG A 92 20.64 27.03 -21.66
N ASP A 93 20.84 28.09 -22.43
CA ASP A 93 20.68 29.47 -21.96
C ASP A 93 19.19 29.82 -21.74
N ARG A 94 18.94 30.77 -20.83
CA ARG A 94 17.59 31.26 -20.53
C ARG A 94 17.07 32.22 -21.62
N PRO A 95 15.75 32.41 -21.72
CA PRO A 95 15.19 33.46 -22.56
C PRO A 95 15.75 34.85 -22.17
N PRO A 96 15.95 35.75 -23.15
CA PRO A 96 16.39 37.11 -22.87
C PRO A 96 15.35 37.85 -22.03
N THR A 97 15.74 38.36 -20.85
CA THR A 97 14.84 39.03 -19.91
C THR A 97 14.39 40.43 -20.39
N HIS A 98 15.15 41.06 -21.28
CA HIS A 98 14.86 42.41 -21.79
C HIS A 98 13.58 42.49 -22.63
N THR A 99 13.12 41.38 -23.20
CA THR A 99 11.88 41.32 -24.00
C THR A 99 10.62 41.15 -23.14
N ILE A 100 10.75 40.99 -21.82
CA ILE A 100 9.65 40.77 -20.88
C ILE A 100 9.36 42.07 -20.11
N PRO A 101 8.09 42.48 -19.91
CA PRO A 101 7.73 43.62 -19.08
C PRO A 101 8.29 43.54 -17.64
N PRO A 102 8.79 44.63 -17.03
CA PRO A 102 9.38 44.62 -15.69
C PRO A 102 8.48 44.02 -14.60
N LEU A 103 7.15 44.25 -14.69
CA LEU A 103 6.14 43.71 -13.77
C LEU A 103 6.04 42.17 -13.78
N ARG A 104 6.52 41.50 -14.83
CA ARG A 104 6.52 40.04 -14.97
C ARG A 104 7.85 39.39 -14.61
N ARG A 105 8.93 40.17 -14.50
CA ARG A 105 10.28 39.64 -14.21
C ARG A 105 10.38 39.22 -12.74
N LEU A 106 11.03 38.10 -12.48
CA LEU A 106 11.44 37.73 -11.13
C LEU A 106 12.59 38.66 -10.68
N ARG A 107 12.65 38.98 -9.39
CA ARG A 107 13.62 39.94 -8.83
C ARG A 107 15.07 39.41 -8.78
N GLU A 108 15.26 38.10 -8.87
CA GLU A 108 16.58 37.47 -8.78
C GLU A 108 17.05 36.98 -10.15
N ASP A 109 18.30 37.29 -10.48
CA ASP A 109 18.96 36.78 -11.67
C ASP A 109 19.32 35.30 -11.46
N LEU A 110 18.64 34.43 -12.21
CA LEU A 110 18.84 32.99 -12.14
C LEU A 110 20.13 32.59 -12.88
N THR A 111 21.21 32.32 -12.13
CA THR A 111 22.54 31.96 -12.66
C THR A 111 22.67 30.52 -13.19
N THR A 112 21.59 29.73 -13.13
CA THR A 112 21.57 28.31 -13.54
C THR A 112 20.93 28.10 -14.91
N PHE A 113 21.30 27.02 -15.62
CA PHE A 113 20.77 26.65 -16.93
C PHE A 113 19.23 26.49 -16.98
N SER A 114 18.64 26.73 -18.14
CA SER A 114 17.19 26.75 -18.36
C SER A 114 16.56 25.37 -18.56
N PHE A 115 17.30 24.39 -19.09
CA PHE A 115 16.73 23.10 -19.48
C PHE A 115 17.10 21.96 -18.51
N PRO A 116 16.16 21.07 -18.14
CA PRO A 116 14.70 21.23 -18.24
C PRO A 116 14.16 22.15 -17.13
N SER A 117 12.91 22.58 -17.23
CA SER A 117 12.28 23.38 -16.16
C SER A 117 12.04 22.52 -14.90
N GLY A 118 12.77 22.84 -13.82
CA GLY A 118 12.64 22.17 -12.53
C GLY A 118 11.24 22.31 -11.91
N HIS A 119 10.68 23.52 -11.89
CA HIS A 119 9.32 23.77 -11.36
C HIS A 119 8.25 22.99 -12.12
N ALA A 120 8.33 22.94 -13.45
CA ALA A 120 7.38 22.17 -14.27
C ALA A 120 7.53 20.67 -14.00
N ALA A 121 8.77 20.17 -13.84
CA ALA A 121 9.03 18.79 -13.49
C ALA A 121 8.48 18.41 -12.11
N SER A 122 8.77 19.20 -11.08
CA SER A 122 8.26 18.99 -9.72
C SER A 122 6.72 19.04 -9.67
N ALA A 123 6.11 19.99 -10.39
CA ALA A 123 4.66 20.14 -10.49
C ALA A 123 3.99 18.94 -11.15
N ALA A 124 4.48 18.54 -12.33
CA ALA A 124 3.95 17.38 -13.05
C ALA A 124 4.19 16.07 -12.30
N ALA A 125 5.32 15.92 -11.61
CA ALA A 125 5.61 14.75 -10.78
C ALA A 125 4.64 14.63 -9.60
N PHE A 126 4.42 15.72 -8.87
CA PHE A 126 3.47 15.74 -7.77
C PHE A 126 2.06 15.44 -8.24
N ALA A 127 1.59 16.11 -9.30
CA ALA A 127 0.26 15.89 -9.87
C ALA A 127 0.05 14.45 -10.36
N THR A 128 1.05 13.88 -11.03
CA THR A 128 1.03 12.47 -11.46
C THR A 128 0.96 11.54 -10.26
N GLY A 129 1.76 11.77 -9.21
CA GLY A 129 1.71 11.01 -7.97
C GLY A 129 0.32 11.06 -7.30
N VAL A 130 -0.29 12.25 -7.23
CA VAL A 130 -1.64 12.39 -6.67
C VAL A 130 -2.68 11.66 -7.52
N ALA A 131 -2.62 11.78 -8.84
CA ALA A 131 -3.57 11.14 -9.74
C ALA A 131 -3.57 9.61 -9.65
N LEU A 132 -2.42 9.01 -9.35
CA LEU A 132 -2.28 7.55 -9.24
C LEU A 132 -3.04 6.94 -8.06
N ASP A 133 -3.14 7.65 -6.94
CA ASP A 133 -3.73 7.16 -5.68
C ASP A 133 -5.05 7.88 -5.29
N ALA A 134 -5.28 9.10 -5.77
CA ALA A 134 -6.48 9.90 -5.49
C ALA A 134 -7.05 10.55 -6.77
N PRO A 135 -7.72 9.79 -7.66
CA PRO A 135 -8.30 10.32 -8.90
C PRO A 135 -9.23 11.52 -8.70
N GLY A 136 -10.01 11.54 -7.60
CA GLY A 136 -10.89 12.66 -7.26
C GLY A 136 -10.17 13.97 -6.94
N ALA A 137 -8.86 13.93 -6.64
CA ALA A 137 -8.02 15.11 -6.47
C ALA A 137 -7.13 15.39 -7.70
N ALA A 138 -7.16 14.53 -8.72
CA ALA A 138 -6.27 14.62 -9.87
C ALA A 138 -6.50 15.92 -10.67
N VAL A 139 -7.75 16.23 -10.99
CA VAL A 139 -8.11 17.42 -11.79
C VAL A 139 -7.65 18.72 -11.12
N PRO A 140 -8.02 19.05 -9.87
CA PRO A 140 -7.61 20.32 -9.27
C PRO A 140 -6.09 20.44 -9.13
N VAL A 141 -5.39 19.36 -8.79
CA VAL A 141 -3.93 19.36 -8.66
C VAL A 141 -3.25 19.48 -10.03
N ALA A 142 -3.78 18.84 -11.07
CA ALA A 142 -3.27 18.96 -12.44
C ALA A 142 -3.46 20.37 -13.00
N VAL A 143 -4.60 21.01 -12.73
CA VAL A 143 -4.84 22.42 -13.11
C VAL A 143 -3.83 23.34 -12.42
N LEU A 144 -3.59 23.16 -11.12
CA LEU A 144 -2.57 23.92 -10.40
C LEU A 144 -1.17 23.69 -10.97
N ALA A 145 -0.82 22.44 -11.29
CA ALA A 145 0.47 22.10 -11.90
C ALA A 145 0.64 22.73 -13.29
N ALA A 146 -0.41 22.73 -14.11
CA ALA A 146 -0.42 23.39 -15.41
C ALA A 146 -0.27 24.91 -15.27
N ALA A 147 -0.92 25.53 -14.27
CA ALA A 147 -0.77 26.95 -14.00
C ALA A 147 0.66 27.33 -13.57
N VAL A 148 1.30 26.51 -12.73
CA VAL A 148 2.73 26.67 -12.36
C VAL A 148 3.63 26.48 -13.57
N ALA A 149 3.39 25.48 -14.42
CA ALA A 149 4.17 25.26 -15.63
C ALA A 149 4.04 26.45 -16.61
N PHE A 150 2.83 26.97 -16.80
CA PHE A 150 2.55 28.13 -17.62
C PHE A 150 3.21 29.40 -17.06
N SER A 151 3.17 29.61 -15.73
CA SER A 151 3.75 30.80 -15.11
C SER A 151 5.25 30.93 -15.41
N ARG A 152 5.97 29.82 -15.59
CA ARG A 152 7.42 29.81 -15.93
C ARG A 152 7.72 30.35 -17.33
N VAL A 153 6.82 30.13 -18.28
CA VAL A 153 6.90 30.74 -19.62
C VAL A 153 6.46 32.21 -19.53
N TYR A 154 5.42 32.49 -18.75
CA TYR A 154 4.84 33.83 -18.62
C TYR A 154 5.79 34.86 -17.98
N VAL A 155 6.48 34.48 -16.90
CA VAL A 155 7.54 35.31 -16.28
C VAL A 155 8.86 35.26 -17.07
N GLY A 156 8.87 34.47 -18.14
CA GLY A 156 9.90 34.31 -19.16
C GLY A 156 11.27 33.86 -18.67
N VAL A 157 11.27 32.95 -17.69
CA VAL A 157 12.48 32.31 -17.18
C VAL A 157 12.79 30.97 -17.88
N HIS A 158 11.86 30.46 -18.69
CA HIS A 158 11.98 29.23 -19.47
C HIS A 158 11.28 29.35 -20.83
N TYR A 159 11.79 28.64 -21.82
CA TYR A 159 11.08 28.43 -23.08
C TYR A 159 9.99 27.35 -22.93
N PRO A 160 8.92 27.37 -23.75
CA PRO A 160 7.89 26.33 -23.76
C PRO A 160 8.44 24.89 -23.84
N GLY A 161 9.51 24.66 -24.62
CA GLY A 161 10.18 23.37 -24.73
C GLY A 161 10.87 22.93 -23.44
N ASP A 162 11.43 23.86 -22.66
CA ASP A 162 12.01 23.55 -21.34
C ASP A 162 10.91 23.07 -20.38
N VAL A 163 9.73 23.68 -20.47
CA VAL A 163 8.55 23.33 -19.68
C VAL A 163 7.98 21.98 -20.11
N ALA A 164 7.84 21.73 -21.41
CA ALA A 164 7.37 20.44 -21.93
C ALA A 164 8.31 19.29 -21.52
N ALA A 165 9.63 19.48 -21.64
CA ALA A 165 10.61 18.51 -21.17
C ALA A 165 10.55 18.29 -19.66
N GLY A 166 10.37 19.37 -18.88
CA GLY A 166 10.12 19.30 -17.45
C GLY A 166 8.89 18.46 -17.13
N VAL A 167 7.75 18.73 -17.77
CA VAL A 167 6.50 17.98 -17.58
C VAL A 167 6.69 16.49 -17.89
N LEU A 168 7.32 16.14 -19.01
CA LEU A 168 7.60 14.74 -19.36
C LEU A 168 8.48 14.04 -18.32
N LEU A 169 9.54 14.71 -17.86
CA LEU A 169 10.40 14.19 -16.80
C LEU A 169 9.62 14.00 -15.49
N GLY A 170 8.75 14.95 -15.15
CA GLY A 170 7.90 14.87 -13.98
C GLY A 170 6.91 13.71 -14.03
N ILE A 171 6.21 13.53 -15.15
CA ILE A 171 5.32 12.38 -15.38
C ILE A 171 6.10 11.07 -15.24
N GLY A 172 7.29 10.97 -15.85
CA GLY A 172 8.16 9.81 -15.73
C GLY A 172 8.55 9.50 -14.28
N ALA A 173 8.94 10.52 -13.51
CA ALA A 173 9.26 10.38 -12.08
C ALA A 173 8.03 9.93 -11.26
N GLY A 174 6.85 10.50 -11.55
CA GLY A 174 5.58 10.09 -10.94
C GLY A 174 5.23 8.63 -11.21
N LEU A 175 5.35 8.17 -12.47
CA LEU A 175 5.10 6.78 -12.85
C LEU A 175 6.14 5.83 -12.24
N ALA A 176 7.41 6.23 -12.15
CA ALA A 176 8.47 5.43 -11.55
C ALA A 176 8.21 5.11 -10.07
N THR A 177 7.47 5.98 -9.35
CA THR A 177 7.07 5.69 -7.97
C THR A 177 6.21 4.43 -7.83
N THR A 178 5.53 3.98 -8.89
CA THR A 178 4.73 2.74 -8.84
C THR A 178 5.58 1.48 -8.66
N LYS A 179 6.88 1.56 -8.95
CA LYS A 179 7.83 0.46 -8.74
C LYS A 179 8.26 0.30 -7.28
N VAL A 180 8.27 1.40 -6.53
CA VAL A 180 8.71 1.43 -5.11
C VAL A 180 7.50 1.44 -4.17
N MET A 181 6.46 2.16 -4.55
CA MET A 181 5.18 2.23 -3.85
C MET A 181 4.09 1.66 -4.78
N PRO A 182 3.90 0.34 -4.81
CA PRO A 182 2.86 -0.27 -5.65
C PRO A 182 1.49 0.32 -5.34
N ARG A 183 0.68 0.47 -6.39
CA ARG A 183 -0.69 0.96 -6.27
C ARG A 183 -1.50 -0.12 -5.55
N ARG A 184 -2.18 0.24 -4.46
CA ARG A 184 -3.23 -0.60 -3.88
C ARG A 184 -4.53 -0.28 -4.65
N PRO A 185 -5.08 -1.21 -5.46
CA PRO A 185 -6.43 -1.07 -5.95
C PRO A 185 -7.34 -0.93 -4.73
N TRP A 186 -8.06 0.18 -4.61
CA TRP A 186 -9.04 0.36 -3.55
C TRP A 186 -10.38 -0.34 -3.88
N ALA A 187 -10.38 -1.14 -4.94
CA ALA A 187 -11.40 -2.14 -5.19
C ALA A 187 -11.21 -3.27 -4.16
N PRO A 188 -12.26 -3.67 -3.44
CA PRO A 188 -12.26 -4.85 -2.61
C PRO A 188 -11.88 -6.03 -3.47
N ALA A 189 -11.28 -7.02 -2.84
CA ALA A 189 -11.04 -8.29 -3.49
C ALA A 189 -12.36 -8.86 -4.02
N ARG A 190 -12.32 -9.50 -5.19
CA ARG A 190 -13.46 -10.26 -5.68
C ARG A 190 -13.67 -11.46 -4.77
N ALA A 191 -14.93 -11.79 -4.55
CA ALA A 191 -15.34 -12.90 -3.73
C ALA A 191 -16.73 -13.34 -4.17
N SER A 192 -17.01 -14.62 -4.05
CA SER A 192 -18.30 -15.20 -4.44
C SER A 192 -19.40 -14.66 -3.53
N PRO A 193 -20.55 -14.21 -4.07
CA PRO A 193 -21.69 -13.78 -3.28
C PRO A 193 -22.18 -14.90 -2.35
N ALA A 194 -22.54 -14.53 -1.12
CA ALA A 194 -22.94 -15.47 -0.08
C ALA A 194 -24.12 -14.98 0.77
N SER A 195 -24.91 -14.05 0.23
CA SER A 195 -26.09 -13.48 0.90
C SER A 195 -27.12 -14.54 1.35
N ALA A 196 -27.20 -15.69 0.67
CA ALA A 196 -28.12 -16.76 1.07
C ALA A 196 -27.83 -17.31 2.49
N TRP A 197 -26.59 -17.16 2.97
CA TRP A 197 -26.16 -17.61 4.29
C TRP A 197 -26.02 -16.46 5.30
N ALA A 198 -26.42 -15.23 4.94
CA ALA A 198 -26.29 -14.05 5.77
C ALA A 198 -27.67 -13.40 6.02
N PRO A 199 -28.29 -13.62 7.19
CA PRO A 199 -29.60 -13.04 7.48
C PRO A 199 -29.55 -11.51 7.52
N ALA A 200 -30.49 -10.84 6.87
CA ALA A 200 -30.66 -9.40 7.03
C ALA A 200 -31.11 -9.08 8.46
N LEU A 201 -30.40 -8.16 9.14
CA LEU A 201 -30.73 -7.71 10.50
C LEU A 201 -30.94 -6.18 10.49
N PRO A 202 -32.12 -5.68 10.07
CA PRO A 202 -32.37 -4.24 9.89
C PRO A 202 -32.11 -3.37 11.13
N ASP A 203 -32.38 -3.93 12.32
CA ASP A 203 -32.19 -3.29 13.62
C ASP A 203 -31.10 -3.96 14.48
N GLY A 204 -30.39 -4.96 13.93
CA GLY A 204 -29.35 -5.72 14.64
C GLY A 204 -29.83 -6.84 15.56
N ASP A 205 -31.10 -7.25 15.51
CA ASP A 205 -31.60 -8.35 16.35
C ASP A 205 -30.89 -9.68 16.05
N GLY A 206 -30.30 -10.31 17.07
CA GLY A 206 -29.50 -11.53 16.91
C GLY A 206 -28.03 -11.31 16.51
N LEU A 207 -27.58 -10.05 16.37
CA LEU A 207 -26.17 -9.69 16.25
C LEU A 207 -25.55 -9.54 17.65
N THR A 208 -24.37 -10.15 17.87
CA THR A 208 -23.53 -9.81 19.03
C THR A 208 -22.18 -9.28 18.57
N VAL A 209 -21.87 -8.02 18.87
CA VAL A 209 -20.60 -7.37 18.50
C VAL A 209 -19.65 -7.38 19.69
N VAL A 210 -18.51 -8.08 19.54
CA VAL A 210 -17.43 -8.07 20.52
C VAL A 210 -16.43 -6.96 20.18
N VAL A 211 -16.26 -6.01 21.09
CA VAL A 211 -15.38 -4.85 20.92
C VAL A 211 -14.14 -5.02 21.78
N ASN A 212 -12.97 -5.12 21.17
CA ASN A 212 -11.70 -5.20 21.89
C ASN A 212 -11.13 -3.79 22.11
N ALA A 213 -11.24 -3.29 23.34
CA ALA A 213 -10.80 -1.94 23.72
C ALA A 213 -9.27 -1.71 23.63
N ARG A 214 -8.46 -2.79 23.51
CA ARG A 214 -7.00 -2.67 23.27
C ARG A 214 -6.64 -2.30 21.83
N SER A 215 -7.56 -2.46 20.88
CA SER A 215 -7.26 -2.40 19.46
C SER A 215 -7.52 -1.03 18.84
N GLY A 216 -6.47 -0.24 18.65
CA GLY A 216 -6.51 1.01 17.86
C GLY A 216 -6.60 2.30 18.69
N PRO A 217 -6.46 3.48 18.06
CA PRO A 217 -6.27 4.76 18.75
C PRO A 217 -7.56 5.39 19.35
N GLY A 218 -8.52 4.59 19.84
CA GLY A 218 -9.63 5.13 20.66
C GLY A 218 -10.90 5.56 19.92
N ASN A 219 -11.14 5.11 18.69
CA ASN A 219 -12.39 5.37 17.95
C ASN A 219 -13.59 4.48 18.38
N HIS A 220 -13.52 3.84 19.55
CA HIS A 220 -14.55 2.94 20.05
C HIS A 220 -15.86 3.67 20.34
N THR A 221 -15.79 4.91 20.84
CA THR A 221 -16.97 5.73 21.14
C THR A 221 -17.80 6.02 19.89
N ASP A 222 -17.14 6.36 18.78
CA ASP A 222 -17.81 6.59 17.49
C ASP A 222 -18.50 5.32 16.98
N LEU A 223 -17.83 4.17 17.09
CA LEU A 223 -18.40 2.88 16.70
C LEU A 223 -19.63 2.54 17.57
N LEU A 224 -19.53 2.71 18.88
CA LEU A 224 -20.65 2.47 19.80
C LEU A 224 -21.83 3.39 19.49
N ALA A 225 -21.58 4.65 19.16
CA ALA A 225 -22.62 5.59 18.73
C ALA A 225 -23.32 5.13 17.45
N VAL A 226 -22.55 4.70 16.43
CA VAL A 226 -23.08 4.14 15.18
C VAL A 226 -23.91 2.88 15.43
N LEU A 227 -23.40 1.94 16.23
CA LEU A 227 -24.12 0.71 16.56
C LEU A 227 -25.43 0.99 17.29
N ARG A 228 -25.45 1.91 18.25
CA ARG A 228 -26.67 2.29 18.98
C ARG A 228 -27.69 3.01 18.09
N ALA A 229 -27.23 3.83 17.15
CA ALA A 229 -28.10 4.58 16.26
C ALA A 229 -28.70 3.68 15.15
N ASP A 230 -27.87 2.87 14.50
CA ASP A 230 -28.28 2.16 13.29
C ASP A 230 -28.63 0.67 13.52
N LEU A 231 -28.20 0.08 14.63
CA LEU A 231 -28.45 -1.32 15.00
C LEU A 231 -28.86 -1.43 16.49
N PRO A 232 -29.96 -0.78 16.91
CA PRO A 232 -30.31 -0.60 18.33
C PRO A 232 -30.57 -1.89 19.09
N ARG A 233 -30.89 -3.00 18.42
CA ARG A 233 -31.10 -4.32 19.03
C ARG A 233 -29.86 -5.21 19.04
N ALA A 234 -28.73 -4.73 18.51
CA ALA A 234 -27.47 -5.46 18.58
C ALA A 234 -26.93 -5.51 20.02
N ARG A 235 -26.52 -6.70 20.46
CA ARG A 235 -25.82 -6.84 21.74
C ARG A 235 -24.36 -6.45 21.57
N VAL A 236 -23.90 -5.47 22.32
CA VAL A 236 -22.47 -5.09 22.33
C VAL A 236 -21.82 -5.62 23.60
N VAL A 237 -20.66 -6.26 23.44
CA VAL A 237 -19.84 -6.77 24.55
C VAL A 237 -18.45 -6.18 24.42
N GLU A 238 -18.08 -5.31 25.35
CA GLU A 238 -16.74 -4.73 25.42
C GLU A 238 -15.81 -5.66 26.21
N VAL A 239 -14.58 -5.81 25.74
CA VAL A 239 -13.54 -6.61 26.39
C VAL A 239 -12.44 -5.69 26.89
N ASP A 240 -12.30 -5.66 28.21
CA ASP A 240 -11.35 -4.82 28.93
C ASP A 240 -9.91 -5.31 28.73
N ALA A 241 -8.93 -4.50 29.16
CA ALA A 241 -7.50 -4.78 29.00
C ALA A 241 -7.02 -6.07 29.70
N GLY A 242 -7.78 -6.62 30.65
CA GLY A 242 -7.48 -7.90 31.32
C GLY A 242 -8.32 -9.09 30.85
N GLY A 243 -9.29 -8.87 29.96
CA GLY A 243 -10.24 -9.90 29.52
C GLY A 243 -9.69 -10.81 28.42
N ASP A 244 -10.08 -12.09 28.46
CA ASP A 244 -9.81 -13.02 27.37
C ASP A 244 -10.84 -12.86 26.24
N VAL A 245 -10.44 -12.12 25.20
CA VAL A 245 -11.26 -11.88 24.01
C VAL A 245 -11.70 -13.16 23.32
N ARG A 246 -10.90 -14.24 23.35
CA ARG A 246 -11.24 -15.51 22.68
C ARG A 246 -12.39 -16.21 23.36
N THR A 247 -12.38 -16.21 24.70
CA THR A 247 -13.47 -16.76 25.50
C THR A 247 -14.76 -15.96 25.29
N VAL A 248 -14.68 -14.63 25.24
CA VAL A 248 -15.85 -13.78 24.96
C VAL A 248 -16.41 -14.03 23.55
N LEU A 249 -15.55 -14.11 22.54
CA LEU A 249 -15.95 -14.43 21.16
C LEU A 249 -16.69 -15.77 21.07
N ARG A 250 -16.18 -16.82 21.74
CA ARG A 250 -16.82 -18.14 21.77
C ARG A 250 -18.21 -18.09 22.40
N SER A 251 -18.34 -17.40 23.52
CA SER A 251 -19.64 -17.21 24.20
C SER A 251 -20.63 -16.41 23.34
N ALA A 252 -20.15 -15.35 22.67
CA ALA A 252 -20.96 -14.54 21.76
C ALA A 252 -21.44 -15.35 20.56
N ALA A 253 -20.56 -16.10 19.91
CA ALA A 253 -20.89 -16.91 18.73
C ALA A 253 -21.93 -17.99 19.05
N ALA A 254 -21.83 -18.63 20.22
CA ALA A 254 -22.78 -19.65 20.66
C ALA A 254 -24.20 -19.11 20.93
N ARG A 255 -24.37 -17.81 21.14
CA ARG A 255 -25.64 -17.17 21.56
C ARG A 255 -26.21 -16.19 20.53
N SER A 256 -25.58 -16.08 19.36
CA SER A 256 -25.97 -15.10 18.34
C SER A 256 -26.19 -15.77 16.99
N ARG A 257 -27.01 -15.15 16.15
CA ARG A 257 -27.18 -15.56 14.75
C ARG A 257 -26.04 -15.05 13.88
N VAL A 258 -25.42 -13.94 14.29
CA VAL A 258 -24.29 -13.30 13.62
C VAL A 258 -23.28 -12.86 14.68
N LEU A 259 -22.01 -13.21 14.46
CA LEU A 259 -20.90 -12.74 15.28
C LEU A 259 -20.33 -11.46 14.68
N GLY A 260 -20.38 -10.37 15.45
CA GLY A 260 -19.70 -9.11 15.14
C GLY A 260 -18.37 -9.00 15.87
N VAL A 261 -17.37 -8.38 15.25
CA VAL A 261 -16.08 -8.10 15.88
C VAL A 261 -15.59 -6.70 15.54
N ALA A 262 -15.09 -5.97 16.55
CA ALA A 262 -14.39 -4.71 16.38
C ALA A 262 -13.01 -4.79 17.04
N GLY A 263 -11.95 -4.77 16.22
CA GLY A 263 -10.58 -4.81 16.70
C GLY A 263 -9.55 -4.77 15.58
N GLY A 264 -8.30 -5.07 15.91
CA GLY A 264 -7.22 -5.24 14.93
C GLY A 264 -7.21 -6.64 14.32
N ASP A 265 -6.25 -6.90 13.41
CA ASP A 265 -6.20 -8.13 12.63
C ASP A 265 -6.19 -9.40 13.50
N GLY A 266 -5.44 -9.42 14.61
CA GLY A 266 -5.44 -10.58 15.53
C GLY A 266 -6.81 -10.87 16.16
N THR A 267 -7.57 -9.82 16.51
CA THR A 267 -8.94 -9.97 17.05
C THR A 267 -9.91 -10.43 15.97
N ILE A 268 -9.78 -9.88 14.75
CA ILE A 268 -10.58 -10.28 13.60
C ILE A 268 -10.31 -11.75 13.24
N ASN A 269 -9.06 -12.20 13.26
CA ASN A 269 -8.70 -13.59 12.97
C ASN A 269 -9.27 -14.53 14.04
N ALA A 270 -9.17 -14.20 15.33
CA ALA A 270 -9.79 -14.98 16.39
C ALA A 270 -11.32 -15.09 16.23
N ALA A 271 -11.97 -13.99 15.83
CA ALA A 271 -13.40 -13.97 15.56
C ALA A 271 -13.77 -14.80 14.32
N ALA A 272 -12.98 -14.73 13.25
CA ALA A 272 -13.18 -15.54 12.06
C ALA A 272 -13.08 -17.05 12.34
N GLN A 273 -12.08 -17.46 13.13
CA GLN A 273 -11.96 -18.86 13.55
C GLN A 273 -13.16 -19.30 14.38
N THR A 274 -13.63 -18.44 15.28
CA THR A 274 -14.79 -18.72 16.13
C THR A 274 -16.09 -18.79 15.31
N ALA A 275 -16.29 -17.85 14.39
CA ALA A 275 -17.44 -17.81 13.50
C ALA A 275 -17.53 -19.10 12.66
N LEU A 276 -16.40 -19.54 12.09
CA LEU A 276 -16.33 -20.78 11.33
C LEU A 276 -16.64 -22.00 12.18
N ALA A 277 -16.08 -22.08 13.39
CA ALA A 277 -16.30 -23.21 14.30
C ALA A 277 -17.77 -23.33 14.75
N HIS A 278 -18.48 -22.20 14.87
CA HIS A 278 -19.90 -22.16 15.24
C HIS A 278 -20.87 -22.11 14.05
N GLY A 279 -20.36 -22.07 12.81
CA GLY A 279 -21.18 -21.99 11.60
C GLY A 279 -22.00 -20.70 11.48
N VAL A 280 -21.54 -19.60 12.07
CA VAL A 280 -22.23 -18.30 12.04
C VAL A 280 -21.52 -17.30 11.10
N PRO A 281 -22.25 -16.43 10.38
CA PRO A 281 -21.64 -15.36 9.59
C PRO A 281 -20.89 -14.34 10.47
N LEU A 282 -19.84 -13.74 9.90
CA LEU A 282 -19.00 -12.75 10.56
C LEU A 282 -19.28 -11.34 10.05
N ALA A 283 -19.55 -10.42 10.97
CA ALA A 283 -19.57 -8.98 10.72
C ALA A 283 -18.29 -8.33 11.27
N VAL A 284 -17.50 -7.70 10.39
CA VAL A 284 -16.24 -7.06 10.78
C VAL A 284 -16.43 -5.55 10.86
N PHE A 285 -16.07 -4.94 11.98
CA PHE A 285 -16.04 -3.49 12.16
C PHE A 285 -14.57 -3.03 12.24
N PRO A 286 -14.04 -2.31 11.24
CA PRO A 286 -12.64 -1.93 11.21
C PRO A 286 -12.33 -0.91 12.32
N ALA A 287 -11.75 -1.37 13.42
CA ALA A 287 -11.38 -0.53 14.58
C ALA A 287 -9.87 -0.49 14.86
N GLY A 288 -9.07 -1.37 14.25
CA GLY A 288 -7.62 -1.42 14.42
C GLY A 288 -6.82 -0.49 13.51
N THR A 289 -5.50 -0.48 13.70
CA THR A 289 -4.56 0.38 12.96
C THR A 289 -4.23 -0.12 11.55
N LEU A 290 -4.22 -1.44 11.33
CA LEU A 290 -3.73 -2.07 10.10
C LEU A 290 -4.84 -2.74 9.25
N ASN A 291 -5.95 -3.18 9.87
CA ASN A 291 -7.21 -3.68 9.26
C ASN A 291 -7.05 -4.31 7.86
N HIS A 292 -6.07 -5.20 7.69
CA HIS A 292 -5.71 -5.72 6.38
C HIS A 292 -6.85 -6.56 5.81
N PHE A 293 -7.43 -7.44 6.63
CA PHE A 293 -8.56 -8.29 6.24
C PHE A 293 -9.81 -7.46 5.91
N ALA A 294 -10.20 -6.54 6.78
CA ALA A 294 -11.38 -5.69 6.55
C ALA A 294 -11.24 -4.86 5.27
N ALA A 295 -10.03 -4.35 5.00
CA ALA A 295 -9.76 -3.61 3.78
C ALA A 295 -9.78 -4.50 2.51
N ASP A 296 -9.33 -5.75 2.58
CA ASP A 296 -9.44 -6.71 1.48
C ASP A 296 -10.91 -7.05 1.17
N VAL A 297 -11.73 -7.24 2.20
CA VAL A 297 -13.20 -7.44 2.06
C VAL A 297 -13.90 -6.18 1.53
N GLY A 298 -13.31 -5.01 1.74
CA GLY A 298 -13.80 -3.73 1.21
C GLY A 298 -14.52 -2.85 2.22
N LEU A 299 -14.31 -3.09 3.51
CA LEU A 299 -14.92 -2.34 4.61
C LEU A 299 -14.01 -1.16 4.97
N ALA A 300 -14.44 0.06 4.64
CA ALA A 300 -13.70 1.29 4.92
C ALA A 300 -14.06 1.88 6.30
N GLY A 301 -15.27 1.60 6.80
CA GLY A 301 -15.74 2.07 8.09
C GLY A 301 -16.91 1.26 8.63
N ALA A 302 -17.39 1.63 9.83
CA ALA A 302 -18.51 0.95 10.48
C ALA A 302 -19.82 1.02 9.66
N GLY A 303 -20.04 2.13 8.94
CA GLY A 303 -21.23 2.30 8.10
C GLY A 303 -21.36 1.25 6.98
N ASP A 304 -20.24 0.82 6.40
CA ASP A 304 -20.25 -0.26 5.40
C ASP A 304 -20.74 -1.57 6.04
N SER A 305 -20.23 -1.89 7.24
CA SER A 305 -20.63 -3.08 7.98
C SER A 305 -22.12 -3.03 8.37
N VAL A 306 -22.58 -1.88 8.86
CA VAL A 306 -23.99 -1.63 9.17
C VAL A 306 -24.87 -1.84 7.94
N GLN A 307 -24.55 -1.19 6.82
CA GLN A 307 -25.32 -1.33 5.58
C GLN A 307 -25.42 -2.80 5.16
N ALA A 308 -24.29 -3.52 5.15
CA ALA A 308 -24.25 -4.93 4.78
C ALA A 308 -25.13 -5.80 5.68
N ILE A 309 -25.11 -5.56 6.99
CA ILE A 309 -25.90 -6.28 7.99
C ILE A 309 -27.39 -6.04 7.77
N ARG A 310 -27.79 -4.78 7.59
CA ARG A 310 -29.20 -4.41 7.37
C ARG A 310 -29.75 -5.03 6.08
N GLU A 311 -28.92 -5.14 5.05
CA GLU A 311 -29.30 -5.71 3.74
C GLU A 311 -29.16 -7.24 3.65
N GLY A 312 -28.48 -7.90 4.60
CA GLY A 312 -28.13 -9.32 4.46
C GLY A 312 -27.11 -9.57 3.34
N SER A 313 -26.26 -8.59 3.06
CA SER A 313 -25.27 -8.69 1.98
C SER A 313 -23.96 -9.28 2.50
N ALA A 314 -23.51 -10.38 1.90
CA ALA A 314 -22.30 -11.07 2.31
C ALA A 314 -21.57 -11.74 1.14
N VAL A 315 -20.31 -12.07 1.37
CA VAL A 315 -19.44 -12.81 0.46
C VAL A 315 -18.79 -14.00 1.19
N ALA A 316 -18.43 -15.02 0.43
CA ALA A 316 -17.68 -16.16 0.93
C ALA A 316 -16.18 -15.93 0.75
N VAL A 317 -15.42 -16.18 1.81
CA VAL A 317 -13.96 -16.04 1.86
C VAL A 317 -13.35 -17.40 2.16
N ASP A 318 -12.45 -17.85 1.30
CA ASP A 318 -11.68 -19.07 1.54
C ASP A 318 -10.79 -18.92 2.77
N ILE A 319 -10.51 -20.02 3.45
CA ILE A 319 -9.70 -20.06 4.67
C ILE A 319 -8.56 -21.04 4.46
N GLY A 320 -7.34 -20.69 4.85
CA GLY A 320 -6.21 -21.62 4.80
C GLY A 320 -6.28 -22.65 5.93
N ARG A 321 -5.86 -23.89 5.67
CA ARG A 321 -5.74 -24.95 6.66
C ARG A 321 -4.29 -25.44 6.73
N ALA A 322 -3.77 -25.53 7.94
CA ALA A 322 -2.42 -26.00 8.23
C ALA A 322 -2.51 -27.17 9.22
N GLU A 323 -2.06 -28.35 8.77
CA GLU A 323 -2.12 -29.59 9.55
C GLU A 323 -0.74 -30.21 9.63
N GLY A 324 -0.40 -30.77 10.77
CA GLY A 324 0.96 -31.24 10.94
C GLY A 324 1.25 -31.94 12.24
N ILE A 325 2.53 -32.17 12.45
CA ILE A 325 3.13 -32.77 13.63
C ILE A 325 3.96 -31.68 14.30
N GLY A 326 3.61 -31.35 15.54
CA GLY A 326 4.35 -30.38 16.35
C GLY A 326 5.64 -30.97 16.94
N ALA A 327 6.41 -30.13 17.62
CA ALA A 327 7.66 -30.50 18.30
C ALA A 327 7.49 -31.63 19.34
N THR A 328 6.29 -31.75 19.92
CA THR A 328 5.93 -32.80 20.87
C THR A 328 5.42 -34.08 20.19
N PHE A 329 5.59 -34.21 18.87
CA PHE A 329 5.03 -35.26 18.01
C PHE A 329 3.50 -35.37 18.05
N SER A 330 2.83 -34.38 18.62
CA SER A 330 1.37 -34.29 18.62
C SER A 330 0.85 -33.80 17.27
N ARG A 331 -0.28 -34.38 16.82
CA ARG A 331 -0.97 -33.88 15.62
C ARG A 331 -1.70 -32.60 15.95
N PHE A 332 -1.62 -31.62 15.06
CA PHE A 332 -2.41 -30.39 15.14
C PHE A 332 -3.12 -30.11 13.82
N SER A 333 -4.23 -29.39 13.93
CA SER A 333 -4.94 -28.80 12.81
C SER A 333 -5.27 -27.36 13.19
N ARG A 334 -4.95 -26.43 12.30
CA ARG A 334 -5.14 -24.98 12.48
C ARG A 334 -5.70 -24.40 11.18
N ILE A 335 -6.48 -23.34 11.34
CA ILE A 335 -6.98 -22.54 10.24
C ILE A 335 -6.42 -21.14 10.34
N PHE A 336 -6.25 -20.47 9.20
CA PHE A 336 -5.75 -19.10 9.13
C PHE A 336 -6.46 -18.34 8.02
N VAL A 337 -6.71 -17.06 8.26
CA VAL A 337 -7.46 -16.18 7.36
C VAL A 337 -6.53 -15.48 6.38
N ASN A 338 -5.33 -15.09 6.84
CA ASN A 338 -4.40 -14.30 6.05
C ASN A 338 -3.17 -15.11 5.69
N THR A 339 -2.39 -15.55 6.68
CA THR A 339 -1.04 -16.05 6.41
C THR A 339 -0.58 -17.12 7.38
N ALA A 340 0.10 -18.13 6.88
CA ALA A 340 0.96 -19.03 7.63
C ALA A 340 2.42 -18.69 7.29
N SER A 341 3.33 -18.75 8.26
CA SER A 341 4.75 -18.47 8.03
C SER A 341 5.65 -19.36 8.85
N LEU A 342 6.80 -19.72 8.28
CA LEU A 342 7.84 -20.51 8.94
C LEU A 342 9.20 -19.78 8.91
N GLY A 343 10.03 -20.05 9.92
CA GLY A 343 11.36 -19.45 10.06
C GLY A 343 11.31 -18.02 10.59
N GLY A 344 12.24 -17.15 10.15
CA GLY A 344 12.44 -15.81 10.74
C GLY A 344 11.40 -14.75 10.36
N TYR A 345 10.27 -15.12 9.74
CA TYR A 345 9.26 -14.16 9.27
C TYR A 345 8.49 -13.52 10.44
N PRO A 346 8.08 -14.26 11.49
CA PRO A 346 7.47 -13.66 12.67
C PRO A 346 8.39 -12.62 13.34
N ASP A 347 9.67 -12.93 13.51
CA ASP A 347 10.66 -12.01 14.10
C ASP A 347 10.82 -10.75 13.26
N MET A 348 10.85 -10.90 11.94
CA MET A 348 10.88 -9.79 11.00
C MET A 348 9.67 -8.87 11.18
N VAL A 349 8.46 -9.43 11.27
CA VAL A 349 7.23 -8.64 11.48
C VAL A 349 7.26 -7.94 12.83
N ALA A 350 7.73 -8.61 13.88
CA ALA A 350 7.86 -8.03 15.22
C ALA A 350 8.85 -6.85 15.25
N ILE A 351 10.02 -7.02 14.63
CA ILE A 351 11.05 -5.97 14.54
C ILE A 351 10.54 -4.81 13.68
N ARG A 352 9.90 -5.09 12.53
CA ARG A 352 9.31 -4.05 11.68
C ARG A 352 8.33 -3.21 12.50
N ALA A 353 7.42 -3.84 13.23
CA ALA A 353 6.40 -3.14 14.02
C ALA A 353 7.01 -2.19 15.08
N ARG A 354 8.16 -2.55 15.66
CA ARG A 354 8.90 -1.68 16.61
C ARG A 354 9.39 -0.38 15.98
N PHE A 355 9.90 -0.44 14.75
CA PHE A 355 10.48 0.72 14.06
C PHE A 355 9.46 1.49 13.20
N GLU A 356 8.40 0.83 12.73
CA GLU A 356 7.44 1.37 11.77
C GLU A 356 6.83 2.70 12.21
N ARG A 357 6.55 2.89 13.51
CA ARG A 357 5.99 4.15 14.04
C ARG A 357 6.95 5.35 13.94
N ARG A 358 8.26 5.12 13.94
CA ARG A 358 9.27 6.19 13.98
C ARG A 358 9.75 6.59 12.59
N ILE A 359 9.97 5.60 11.72
CA ILE A 359 10.66 5.81 10.43
C ILE A 359 9.81 5.40 9.22
N GLY A 360 8.57 4.95 9.46
CA GLY A 360 7.67 4.48 8.41
C GLY A 360 7.90 3.02 8.00
N LYS A 361 6.94 2.48 7.24
CA LYS A 361 6.83 1.05 6.91
C LYS A 361 8.02 0.50 6.11
N TRP A 362 8.45 1.20 5.07
CA TRP A 362 9.50 0.71 4.17
C TRP A 362 10.90 0.71 4.80
N PRO A 363 11.35 1.78 5.48
CA PRO A 363 12.62 1.74 6.21
C PRO A 363 12.62 0.71 7.34
N ALA A 364 11.51 0.58 8.08
CA ALA A 364 11.37 -0.43 9.12
C ALA A 364 11.47 -1.86 8.57
N MET A 365 10.90 -2.12 7.39
CA MET A 365 11.01 -3.42 6.71
C MET A 365 12.46 -3.74 6.32
N LEU A 366 13.20 -2.77 5.79
CA LEU A 366 14.61 -2.96 5.43
C LEU A 366 15.49 -3.26 6.65
N ILE A 367 15.25 -2.55 7.77
CA ILE A 367 15.95 -2.82 9.03
C ILE A 367 15.62 -4.22 9.54
N ALA A 368 14.34 -4.59 9.56
CA ALA A 368 13.90 -5.90 10.01
C ALA A 368 14.50 -7.03 9.18
N LEU A 369 14.46 -6.90 7.84
CA LEU A 369 15.09 -7.85 6.93
C LEU A 369 16.61 -7.95 7.17
N SER A 370 17.29 -6.82 7.29
CA SER A 370 18.74 -6.79 7.53
C SER A 370 19.10 -7.42 8.87
N TRP A 371 18.27 -7.22 9.89
CA TRP A 371 18.44 -7.80 11.21
C TRP A 371 18.29 -9.33 11.16
N VAL A 372 17.20 -9.83 10.57
CA VAL A 372 16.93 -11.28 10.46
C VAL A 372 18.04 -11.97 9.67
N LEU A 373 18.43 -11.41 8.52
CA LEU A 373 19.52 -11.99 7.73
C LEU A 373 20.86 -12.04 8.49
N ARG A 374 21.09 -11.11 9.42
CA ARG A 374 22.34 -11.03 10.19
C ARG A 374 22.35 -11.94 11.41
N HIS A 375 21.23 -12.07 12.10
CA HIS A 375 21.15 -12.76 13.41
C HIS A 375 20.53 -14.15 13.33
N GLU A 376 19.66 -14.42 12.36
CA GLU A 376 19.03 -15.73 12.18
C GLU A 376 19.89 -16.65 11.30
N THR A 377 19.96 -17.92 11.67
CA THR A 377 20.56 -18.97 10.85
C THR A 377 19.53 -19.50 9.86
N PRO A 378 19.88 -19.71 8.57
CA PRO A 378 18.97 -20.35 7.63
C PRO A 378 18.59 -21.76 8.09
N PHE A 379 17.32 -22.12 7.90
CA PHE A 379 16.73 -23.40 8.25
C PHE A 379 16.90 -24.40 7.12
N GLU A 380 17.10 -25.67 7.48
CA GLU A 380 17.13 -26.79 6.54
C GLU A 380 15.76 -27.46 6.50
N VAL A 381 15.12 -27.38 5.34
CA VAL A 381 13.75 -27.80 5.13
C VAL A 381 13.62 -28.63 3.87
N GLU A 382 12.59 -29.45 3.83
CA GLU A 382 12.13 -30.10 2.61
C GLU A 382 10.77 -29.51 2.23
N ILE A 383 10.69 -28.90 1.05
CA ILE A 383 9.46 -28.33 0.49
C ILE A 383 9.06 -29.21 -0.69
N ASP A 384 7.90 -29.86 -0.62
CA ASP A 384 7.38 -30.76 -1.66
C ASP A 384 8.42 -31.75 -2.22
N SER A 385 9.16 -32.37 -1.30
CA SER A 385 10.24 -33.34 -1.57
C SER A 385 11.57 -32.78 -2.10
N GLU A 386 11.71 -31.46 -2.15
CA GLU A 386 12.98 -30.81 -2.49
C GLU A 386 13.67 -30.27 -1.24
N TYR A 387 14.92 -30.69 -1.03
CA TYR A 387 15.76 -30.13 0.02
C TYR A 387 16.15 -28.69 -0.31
N ARG A 388 15.94 -27.80 0.66
CA ARG A 388 16.19 -26.37 0.54
C ARG A 388 16.77 -25.81 1.84
N ARG A 389 17.62 -24.80 1.71
CA ARG A 389 18.11 -24.00 2.83
C ARG A 389 17.52 -22.61 2.72
N VAL A 390 16.67 -22.23 3.67
CA VAL A 390 15.82 -21.03 3.54
C VAL A 390 15.90 -20.16 4.78
N TRP A 391 15.73 -18.85 4.62
CA TRP A 391 15.55 -17.97 5.79
C TRP A 391 14.09 -17.84 6.19
N LEU A 392 13.20 -17.79 5.19
CA LEU A 392 11.82 -17.37 5.36
C LEU A 392 10.94 -18.18 4.41
N ILE A 393 9.84 -18.68 4.96
CA ILE A 393 8.74 -19.21 4.16
C ILE A 393 7.48 -18.46 4.56
N PHE A 394 6.79 -17.93 3.57
CA PHE A 394 5.50 -17.27 3.72
C PHE A 394 4.48 -18.00 2.86
N VAL A 395 3.32 -18.29 3.44
CA VAL A 395 2.19 -18.91 2.75
C VAL A 395 0.95 -18.04 2.98
N GLY A 396 0.56 -17.29 1.97
CA GLY A 396 -0.65 -16.48 1.98
C GLY A 396 -1.90 -17.30 1.60
N ASN A 397 -3.02 -17.04 2.27
CA ASN A 397 -4.33 -17.54 1.85
C ASN A 397 -4.90 -16.64 0.74
N GLY A 398 -4.82 -17.10 -0.50
CA GLY A 398 -5.03 -16.32 -1.71
C GLY A 398 -3.76 -15.65 -2.24
N ILE A 399 -3.82 -15.12 -3.46
CA ILE A 399 -2.69 -14.49 -4.12
C ILE A 399 -2.48 -13.07 -3.60
N TYR A 400 -1.36 -12.83 -2.92
CA TYR A 400 -1.02 -11.50 -2.40
C TYR A 400 -0.33 -10.64 -3.45
N GLN A 401 -0.56 -9.34 -3.35
CA GLN A 401 0.10 -8.30 -4.14
C GLN A 401 0.65 -7.20 -3.22
N PRO A 402 1.72 -6.49 -3.64
CA PRO A 402 2.55 -6.74 -4.83
C PRO A 402 3.39 -8.02 -4.74
N ASP A 403 3.96 -8.42 -5.88
CA ASP A 403 5.05 -9.40 -5.92
C ASP A 403 6.25 -8.89 -5.10
N GLY A 404 6.94 -9.80 -4.42
CA GLY A 404 8.13 -9.51 -3.63
C GLY A 404 7.92 -9.55 -2.11
N PHE A 405 8.68 -8.76 -1.36
CA PHE A 405 8.86 -9.01 0.08
C PHE A 405 7.75 -8.45 0.98
N ALA A 406 6.88 -7.60 0.44
CA ALA A 406 5.87 -6.88 1.20
C ALA A 406 4.47 -7.16 0.64
N PRO A 407 3.98 -8.42 0.72
CA PRO A 407 2.59 -8.73 0.40
C PRO A 407 1.67 -7.86 1.26
N THR A 408 0.75 -7.15 0.61
CA THR A 408 -0.02 -6.08 1.28
C THR A 408 -1.53 -6.23 1.13
N TYR A 409 -2.02 -6.78 0.02
CA TYR A 409 -3.44 -6.95 -0.25
C TYR A 409 -3.71 -8.15 -1.16
N ARG A 410 -4.96 -8.61 -1.22
CA ARG A 410 -5.42 -9.65 -2.16
C ARG A 410 -6.37 -9.06 -3.18
N THR A 411 -6.40 -9.63 -4.38
CA THR A 411 -7.35 -9.21 -5.44
C THR A 411 -8.56 -10.14 -5.54
N ARG A 412 -8.44 -11.37 -5.02
CA ARG A 412 -9.53 -12.33 -4.85
C ARG A 412 -9.42 -13.06 -3.51
N LEU A 413 -10.55 -13.51 -2.98
CA LEU A 413 -10.66 -14.22 -1.71
C LEU A 413 -11.30 -15.61 -1.85
N ASP A 414 -11.58 -16.05 -3.08
CA ASP A 414 -12.42 -17.22 -3.38
C ASP A 414 -11.82 -18.17 -4.44
N GLU A 415 -10.50 -18.11 -4.64
CA GLU A 415 -9.81 -18.87 -5.69
C GLU A 415 -9.37 -20.27 -5.27
N GLY A 416 -9.33 -20.60 -3.98
CA GLY A 416 -8.79 -21.86 -3.50
C GLY A 416 -7.30 -22.03 -3.79
N LEU A 417 -6.51 -20.95 -3.74
CA LEU A 417 -5.07 -20.96 -4.02
C LEU A 417 -4.28 -20.37 -2.85
N LEU A 418 -3.02 -20.81 -2.73
CA LEU A 418 -2.05 -20.31 -1.76
C LEU A 418 -0.90 -19.58 -2.46
N ASP A 419 -0.40 -18.54 -1.83
CA ASP A 419 0.78 -17.79 -2.28
C ASP A 419 2.01 -18.20 -1.47
N LEU A 420 2.81 -19.10 -2.03
CA LEU A 420 4.05 -19.58 -1.42
C LEU A 420 5.21 -18.67 -1.83
N ARG A 421 5.84 -18.02 -0.86
CA ARG A 421 7.04 -17.20 -1.05
C ARG A 421 8.18 -17.75 -0.22
N VAL A 422 9.29 -18.06 -0.88
CA VAL A 422 10.46 -18.68 -0.26
C VAL A 422 11.67 -17.78 -0.47
N VAL A 423 12.44 -17.59 0.60
CA VAL A 423 13.70 -16.83 0.55
C VAL A 423 14.85 -17.80 0.74
N ASP A 424 15.50 -18.12 -0.38
CA ASP A 424 16.56 -19.11 -0.46
C ASP A 424 17.90 -18.54 0.06
N ALA A 425 18.61 -19.34 0.85
CA ALA A 425 19.87 -19.01 1.48
C ALA A 425 21.10 -19.71 0.86
N ALA A 426 20.91 -20.57 -0.14
CA ALA A 426 21.96 -21.36 -0.78
C ALA A 426 22.85 -20.52 -1.72
N ALA A 427 22.36 -19.40 -2.26
CA ALA A 427 23.14 -18.61 -3.20
C ALA A 427 24.31 -17.86 -2.54
N SER A 428 25.42 -17.69 -3.28
CA SER A 428 26.54 -16.86 -2.83
C SER A 428 26.12 -15.40 -2.67
N LEU A 429 26.59 -14.76 -1.60
CA LEU A 429 26.20 -13.39 -1.21
C LEU A 429 24.68 -13.20 -1.11
N ALA A 430 23.92 -14.25 -0.80
CA ALA A 430 22.46 -14.20 -0.85
C ALA A 430 21.84 -13.06 -0.02
N ARG A 431 22.44 -12.73 1.13
CA ARG A 431 22.06 -11.56 1.95
C ARG A 431 22.14 -10.23 1.17
N LEU A 432 23.29 -9.97 0.54
CA LEU A 432 23.52 -8.74 -0.23
C LEU A 432 22.63 -8.69 -1.47
N ARG A 433 22.45 -9.84 -2.14
CA ARG A 433 21.55 -9.96 -3.29
C ARG A 433 20.10 -9.68 -2.90
N LEU A 434 19.65 -10.19 -1.76
CA LEU A 434 18.29 -9.98 -1.27
C LEU A 434 18.04 -8.51 -0.92
N VAL A 435 18.90 -7.90 -0.11
CA VAL A 435 18.79 -6.47 0.27
C VAL A 435 18.87 -5.59 -0.98
N GLY A 436 19.83 -5.84 -1.86
CA GLY A 436 19.95 -5.11 -3.13
C GLY A 436 18.73 -5.27 -4.04
N ALA A 437 18.14 -6.46 -4.11
CA ALA A 437 16.96 -6.71 -4.91
C ALA A 437 15.70 -6.00 -4.35
N VAL A 438 15.56 -5.91 -3.02
CA VAL A 438 14.49 -5.12 -2.38
C VAL A 438 14.70 -3.63 -2.66
N LEU A 439 15.91 -3.10 -2.46
CA LEU A 439 16.23 -1.69 -2.71
C LEU A 439 16.03 -1.27 -4.17
N THR A 440 16.28 -2.18 -5.11
CA THR A 440 16.13 -1.92 -6.55
C THR A 440 14.73 -2.28 -7.09
N GLY A 441 13.84 -2.82 -6.26
CA GLY A 441 12.50 -3.27 -6.69
C GLY A 441 12.54 -4.45 -7.66
N ARG A 442 13.62 -5.24 -7.66
CA ARG A 442 13.86 -6.38 -8.57
C ARG A 442 13.76 -7.74 -7.89
N LEU A 443 13.08 -7.79 -6.75
CA LEU A 443 13.02 -9.02 -5.94
C LEU A 443 12.49 -10.22 -6.70
N GLY A 444 11.41 -10.05 -7.47
CA GLY A 444 10.84 -11.14 -8.29
C GLY A 444 11.76 -11.70 -9.39
N ARG A 445 12.91 -11.07 -9.65
CA ARG A 445 13.93 -11.57 -10.60
C ARG A 445 15.17 -12.12 -9.89
N SER A 446 15.18 -12.11 -8.56
CA SER A 446 16.32 -12.49 -7.76
C SER A 446 16.34 -14.00 -7.54
N ARG A 447 17.50 -14.64 -7.73
CA ARG A 447 17.67 -16.08 -7.47
C ARG A 447 17.54 -16.50 -6.00
N VAL A 448 17.37 -15.55 -5.09
CA VAL A 448 17.21 -15.77 -3.65
C VAL A 448 15.76 -15.56 -3.18
N TYR A 449 14.85 -15.39 -4.13
CA TYR A 449 13.43 -15.23 -3.85
C TYR A 449 12.62 -15.98 -4.91
N GLU A 450 11.75 -16.85 -4.43
CA GLU A 450 10.81 -17.58 -5.26
C GLU A 450 9.39 -17.29 -4.81
N GLN A 451 8.48 -17.24 -5.77
CA GLN A 451 7.06 -17.03 -5.54
C GLN A 451 6.31 -18.00 -6.44
N HIS A 452 5.50 -18.85 -5.82
CA HIS A 452 4.72 -19.89 -6.47
C HIS A 452 3.27 -19.79 -6.04
N THR A 453 2.35 -19.98 -6.97
CA THR A 453 0.93 -20.16 -6.66
C THR A 453 0.65 -21.66 -6.60
N VAL A 454 0.18 -22.14 -5.45
CA VAL A 454 0.04 -23.58 -5.18
C VAL A 454 -1.32 -23.91 -4.57
N GLU A 455 -1.82 -25.12 -4.82
CA GLU A 455 -3.03 -25.66 -4.19
C GLU A 455 -2.73 -26.46 -2.92
N ARG A 456 -1.46 -26.81 -2.72
CA ARG A 456 -0.97 -27.54 -1.55
C ARG A 456 0.53 -27.33 -1.44
N VAL A 457 1.04 -27.23 -0.22
CA VAL A 457 2.48 -27.28 0.05
C VAL A 457 2.74 -28.13 1.27
N THR A 458 3.73 -29.02 1.19
CA THR A 458 4.22 -29.82 2.32
C THR A 458 5.61 -29.33 2.71
N ILE A 459 5.79 -29.00 3.99
CA ILE A 459 7.06 -28.52 4.53
C ILE A 459 7.45 -29.41 5.69
N SER A 460 8.65 -29.99 5.64
CA SER A 460 9.20 -30.80 6.73
C SER A 460 10.53 -30.23 7.22
N SER A 461 10.74 -30.24 8.53
CA SER A 461 12.04 -29.93 9.14
C SER A 461 13.04 -31.02 8.77
N ARG A 462 14.25 -30.63 8.39
CA ARG A 462 15.37 -31.55 8.17
C ARG A 462 16.56 -31.27 9.11
N GLN A 463 16.37 -30.36 10.05
CA GLN A 463 17.36 -29.97 11.04
C GLN A 463 17.03 -30.60 12.42
N PRO A 464 17.99 -30.64 13.38
CA PRO A 464 17.82 -31.29 14.69
C PRO A 464 16.79 -30.62 15.64
N GLY A 465 16.00 -29.66 15.16
CA GLY A 465 15.02 -28.93 15.97
C GLY A 465 13.80 -28.51 15.15
N PRO A 466 12.67 -28.24 15.81
CA PRO A 466 11.42 -27.96 15.14
C PRO A 466 11.45 -26.58 14.47
N LEU A 467 10.74 -26.43 13.35
CA LEU A 467 10.65 -25.16 12.64
C LEU A 467 9.72 -24.19 13.38
N PRO A 468 10.14 -22.94 13.66
CA PRO A 468 9.23 -21.92 14.16
C PRO A 468 8.07 -21.75 13.18
N PHE A 469 6.85 -21.82 13.70
CA PHE A 469 5.63 -21.71 12.92
C PHE A 469 4.73 -20.62 13.51
N ALA A 470 4.11 -19.83 12.64
CA ALA A 470 3.10 -18.87 13.05
C ALA A 470 1.92 -18.87 12.08
N CYS A 471 0.71 -18.80 12.64
CA CYS A 471 -0.53 -18.61 11.91
C CYS A 471 -1.10 -17.24 12.25
N ASP A 472 -1.38 -16.41 11.24
CA ASP A 472 -2.04 -15.11 11.40
C ASP A 472 -1.34 -14.17 12.43
N GLY A 473 -0.02 -14.35 12.60
CA GLY A 473 0.79 -13.59 13.54
C GLY A 473 0.90 -14.20 14.95
N GLU A 474 0.23 -15.32 15.21
CA GLU A 474 0.36 -16.07 16.46
C GLU A 474 1.40 -17.16 16.30
N VAL A 475 2.48 -17.03 17.07
CA VAL A 475 3.56 -18.03 17.13
C VAL A 475 3.01 -19.28 17.84
N THR A 476 3.16 -20.42 17.18
CA THR A 476 2.81 -21.72 17.76
C THR A 476 4.09 -22.44 18.20
N GLU A 477 3.90 -23.58 18.86
CA GLU A 477 5.00 -24.55 19.02
C GLU A 477 5.59 -24.90 17.65
N GLY A 478 6.88 -25.23 17.64
CA GLY A 478 7.57 -25.54 16.39
C GLY A 478 7.01 -26.81 15.73
N VAL A 479 7.25 -26.95 14.43
CA VAL A 479 6.69 -28.03 13.61
C VAL A 479 7.77 -28.91 13.00
N GLU A 480 7.55 -30.22 13.04
CA GLU A 480 8.38 -31.22 12.35
C GLU A 480 7.93 -31.42 10.91
N ARG A 481 6.62 -31.46 10.71
CA ARG A 481 6.02 -31.56 9.37
C ARG A 481 4.70 -30.82 9.35
N ILE A 482 4.45 -30.07 8.28
CA ILE A 482 3.21 -29.35 8.06
C ILE A 482 2.76 -29.47 6.60
N VAL A 483 1.46 -29.63 6.41
CA VAL A 483 0.78 -29.60 5.12
C VAL A 483 -0.17 -28.42 5.16
N ILE A 484 -0.02 -27.53 4.19
CA ILE A 484 -0.85 -26.33 4.06
C ILE A 484 -1.69 -26.47 2.80
N THR A 485 -3.00 -26.28 2.94
CA THR A 485 -3.98 -26.36 1.85
C THR A 485 -4.97 -25.20 1.95
N PRO A 486 -5.55 -24.74 0.84
CA PRO A 486 -6.80 -24.01 0.86
C PRO A 486 -7.86 -24.91 1.52
N GLY A 487 -8.50 -24.40 2.56
CA GLY A 487 -9.53 -25.12 3.29
C GLY A 487 -10.81 -25.21 2.46
N GLY A 488 -11.48 -26.37 2.51
CA GLY A 488 -12.79 -26.54 1.89
C GLY A 488 -13.92 -25.76 2.58
N ALA A 489 -13.66 -25.21 3.77
CA ALA A 489 -14.62 -24.38 4.50
C ALA A 489 -14.44 -22.90 4.14
N ARG A 490 -15.57 -22.22 3.90
CA ARG A 490 -15.61 -20.79 3.56
C ARG A 490 -16.23 -20.00 4.70
N LEU A 491 -15.58 -18.90 5.06
CA LEU A 491 -16.08 -17.93 6.02
C LEU A 491 -17.06 -16.98 5.31
N ILE A 492 -18.27 -16.87 5.84
CA ILE A 492 -19.27 -15.92 5.33
C ILE A 492 -19.04 -14.57 6.04
N VAL A 493 -18.78 -13.53 5.27
CA VAL A 493 -18.46 -12.20 5.79
C VAL A 493 -19.40 -11.14 5.22
N TYR A 494 -19.99 -10.32 6.09
CA TYR A 494 -20.82 -9.20 5.67
C TYR A 494 -20.02 -8.17 4.88
N ARG A 495 -20.60 -7.75 3.74
CA ARG A 495 -20.02 -6.77 2.82
C ARG A 495 -21.13 -6.08 2.03
N PRO A 496 -21.12 -4.74 1.88
CA PRO A 496 -22.13 -4.03 1.10
C PRO A 496 -22.21 -4.51 -0.35
N ARG A 497 -23.43 -4.54 -0.91
CA ARG A 497 -23.60 -4.65 -2.36
C ARG A 497 -23.07 -3.39 -3.01
N ARG A 498 -22.23 -3.52 -4.03
CA ARG A 498 -21.80 -2.37 -4.81
C ARG A 498 -22.74 -2.14 -5.98
N PRO A 499 -23.20 -0.90 -6.21
CA PRO A 499 -23.89 -0.56 -7.45
C PRO A 499 -22.93 -0.82 -8.61
N GLY A 500 -23.30 -1.73 -9.52
CA GLY A 500 -22.54 -2.08 -10.73
C GLY A 500 -21.89 -3.48 -10.76
N ALA A 501 -22.02 -4.29 -9.71
CA ALA A 501 -21.62 -5.70 -9.74
C ALA A 501 -22.87 -6.59 -9.84
N SER A 502 -23.54 -6.55 -10.99
CA SER A 502 -24.66 -7.43 -11.32
C SER A 502 -24.28 -8.28 -12.53
N GLY A 503 -24.30 -9.60 -12.34
CA GLY A 503 -24.16 -10.61 -13.41
C GLY A 503 -22.74 -11.07 -13.65
#